data_AF-A0A0V0QSQ3-F1
#
_entry.id   AF-A0A0V0QSQ3-F1
#
_cell.length_a   1.000
_cell.length_b   1.000
_cell.length_c   1.000
_cell.angle_alpha   90.00
_cell.angle_beta   90.00
_cell.angle_gamma   90.00
#
_symmetry.space_group_name_H-M   'P 1'
#
loop_
_entity.id
_entity.type
_entity.pdbx_description
1 polymer ?
#
loop_
_entity_poly.entity_id
_entity_poly.type
_entity_poly.pdbx_seq_one_letter_code
_entity_poly.pdbx_strand_id
1 'polypeptide(L)'
;MNIAVPATYPYVLIAATALGLECHLTGFIGMKTRQRVFNKEFMEKNFEEIHKKEIGQDEKIPSLGYPDMGNGFYSQKLSYKDWYDFNNTQRIHQNFTDSIGYLIPSLLIAGLQFPLFSAGLGATHFVGRMLYAKGYSQGPNKREIGAGLSHGSTFAILGTSLFSAIRLLIRR
;
A
#
# COMPACT_ATOMS: atom_id res chain seq x y z
N MET A 1 35.81 -2.47 3.66
CA MET A 1 35.16 -2.79 2.38
C MET A 1 34.38 -1.55 1.93
N ASN A 2 34.90 -0.79 0.98
CA ASN A 2 34.20 0.37 0.43
C ASN A 2 33.34 -0.09 -0.75
N ILE A 3 32.02 -0.05 -0.59
CA ILE A 3 31.10 -0.30 -1.70
C ILE A 3 30.99 0.99 -2.49
N ALA A 4 31.67 1.07 -3.63
CA ALA A 4 31.51 2.20 -4.56
C ALA A 4 30.21 2.01 -5.35
N VAL A 5 29.28 2.96 -5.21
CA VAL A 5 28.05 3.04 -6.02
C VAL A 5 28.20 4.09 -7.11
N PRO A 6 27.45 3.99 -8.23
CA PRO A 6 27.45 5.04 -9.26
C PRO A 6 27.12 6.42 -8.68
N ALA A 7 27.70 7.49 -9.22
CA ALA A 7 27.42 8.86 -8.78
C ALA A 7 25.93 9.25 -8.91
N THR A 8 25.19 8.56 -9.78
CA THR A 8 23.75 8.73 -10.01
C THR A 8 22.87 7.83 -9.13
N TYR A 9 23.45 6.96 -8.30
CA TYR A 9 22.69 6.11 -7.37
C TYR A 9 21.80 6.87 -6.37
N PRO A 10 22.13 8.11 -5.93
CA PRO A 10 21.22 8.88 -5.08
C PRO A 10 19.80 9.07 -5.65
N TYR A 11 19.62 9.10 -6.97
CA TYR A 11 18.27 9.15 -7.58
C TYR A 11 17.45 7.90 -7.28
N VAL A 12 18.09 6.73 -7.19
CA VAL A 12 17.44 5.46 -6.82
C VAL A 12 16.98 5.52 -5.37
N LEU A 13 17.82 6.06 -4.49
CA LEU A 13 17.49 6.23 -3.06
C LEU A 13 16.31 7.17 -2.88
N ILE A 14 16.30 8.32 -3.57
CA ILE A 14 15.16 9.25 -3.56
C ILE A 14 13.88 8.54 -4.01
N ALA A 15 13.93 7.79 -5.11
CA ALA A 15 12.77 7.04 -5.59
C ALA A 15 12.28 5.99 -4.59
N ALA A 16 13.20 5.23 -3.97
CA ALA A 16 12.87 4.23 -2.97
C ALA A 16 12.24 4.86 -1.71
N THR A 17 12.80 5.96 -1.21
CA THR A 17 12.24 6.70 -0.06
C THR A 17 10.87 7.30 -0.39
N ALA A 18 10.71 7.87 -1.58
CA ALA A 18 9.43 8.43 -2.02
C ALA A 18 8.33 7.37 -2.08
N LEU A 19 8.64 6.17 -2.60
CA LEU A 19 7.71 5.04 -2.62
C LEU A 19 7.34 4.55 -1.22
N GLY A 20 8.31 4.47 -0.31
CA GLY A 20 8.08 4.15 1.09
C GLY A 20 7.12 5.14 1.76
N LEU A 21 7.37 6.43 1.56
CA LEU A 21 6.52 7.50 2.08
C LEU A 21 5.11 7.45 1.45
N GLU A 22 5.01 7.24 0.13
CA GLU A 22 3.72 7.13 -0.56
C GLU A 22 2.87 5.98 0.00
N CYS A 23 3.48 4.81 0.20
CA CYS A 23 2.79 3.65 0.78
C CYS A 23 2.28 3.95 2.18
N HIS A 24 3.11 4.56 3.03
CA HIS A 24 2.71 4.97 4.37
C HIS A 24 1.53 5.96 4.32
N LEU A 25 1.61 6.98 3.47
CA LEU A 25 0.56 8.00 3.35
C LEU A 25 -0.75 7.44 2.78
N THR A 26 -0.67 6.42 1.92
CA THR A 26 -1.84 5.76 1.34
C THR A 26 -2.74 5.12 2.41
N GLY A 27 -2.18 4.70 3.55
CA GLY A 27 -2.95 4.15 4.67
C GLY A 27 -3.99 5.11 5.24
N PHE A 28 -3.75 6.43 5.17
CA PHE A 28 -4.68 7.44 5.66
C PHE A 28 -5.98 7.52 4.83
N ILE A 29 -5.98 7.06 3.57
CA ILE A 29 -7.20 6.96 2.76
C ILE A 29 -8.18 5.98 3.42
N GLY A 30 -7.70 4.80 3.80
CA GLY A 30 -8.49 3.80 4.53
C GLY A 30 -8.88 4.28 5.92
N MET A 31 -8.01 5.02 6.61
CA MET A 31 -8.30 5.59 7.93
C MET A 31 -9.44 6.61 7.88
N LYS A 32 -9.47 7.49 6.88
CA LYS A 32 -10.55 8.47 6.71
C LYS A 32 -11.91 7.78 6.55
N THR A 33 -11.98 6.72 5.75
CA THR A 33 -13.21 5.94 5.58
C THR A 33 -13.56 5.18 6.86
N ARG A 34 -12.57 4.59 7.53
CA ARG A 34 -12.76 3.88 8.82
C ARG A 34 -13.39 4.79 9.88
N GLN A 35 -12.87 6.01 10.07
CA GLN A 35 -13.42 6.99 11.01
C GLN A 35 -14.87 7.34 10.71
N ARG A 36 -15.23 7.38 9.42
CA ARG A 36 -16.58 7.69 8.98
C ARG A 36 -17.56 6.55 9.28
N VAL A 37 -17.20 5.31 8.92
CA VAL A 37 -18.11 4.16 8.98
C VAL A 37 -18.15 3.48 10.35
N PHE A 38 -17.03 3.46 11.07
CA PHE A 38 -16.89 2.92 12.43
C PHE A 38 -16.69 4.04 13.45
N ASN A 39 -17.50 5.09 13.35
CA ASN A 39 -17.51 6.17 14.32
C ASN A 39 -18.02 5.66 15.69
N LYS A 40 -17.78 6.44 16.74
CA LYS A 40 -18.12 6.07 18.12
C LYS A 40 -19.60 5.70 18.29
N GLU A 41 -20.50 6.50 17.74
CA GLU A 41 -21.95 6.27 17.82
C GLU A 41 -22.34 4.93 17.18
N PHE A 42 -21.81 4.63 15.99
CA PHE A 42 -22.06 3.36 15.32
C PHE A 42 -21.56 2.18 16.16
N MET A 43 -20.36 2.30 16.74
CA MET A 43 -19.78 1.24 17.55
C MET A 43 -20.61 0.98 18.81
N GLU A 44 -20.93 2.04 19.57
CA GLU A 44 -21.68 1.94 20.82
C GLU A 44 -23.08 1.36 20.58
N LYS A 45 -23.81 1.93 19.61
CA LYS A 45 -25.17 1.52 19.27
C LYS A 45 -25.30 0.05 18.89
N ASN A 46 -24.33 -0.50 18.18
CA ASN A 46 -24.44 -1.85 17.61
C ASN A 46 -23.76 -2.94 18.43
N PHE A 47 -22.75 -2.59 19.24
CA PHE A 47 -21.86 -3.61 19.82
C PHE A 47 -21.52 -3.40 21.29
N GLU A 48 -21.88 -2.29 21.94
CA GLU A 48 -21.50 -2.06 23.34
C GLU A 48 -22.08 -3.12 24.29
N GLU A 49 -23.35 -3.47 24.12
CA GLU A 49 -24.01 -4.46 24.98
C GLU A 49 -23.38 -5.85 24.87
N ILE A 50 -23.17 -6.34 23.63
CA ILE A 50 -22.55 -7.65 23.40
C ILE A 50 -21.09 -7.65 23.86
N HIS A 51 -20.36 -6.55 23.65
CA HIS A 51 -18.98 -6.43 24.10
C HIS A 51 -18.89 -6.51 25.63
N LYS A 52 -19.72 -5.76 26.36
CA LYS A 52 -19.76 -5.82 27.82
C LYS A 52 -20.16 -7.20 28.34
N LYS A 53 -21.11 -7.85 27.66
CA LYS A 53 -21.59 -9.19 28.03
C LYS A 53 -20.54 -10.28 27.82
N GLU A 54 -19.84 -10.27 26.68
CA GLU A 54 -18.95 -11.36 26.29
C GLU A 54 -17.47 -11.13 26.65
N ILE A 55 -17.04 -9.88 26.75
CA ILE A 55 -15.65 -9.50 27.04
C ILE A 55 -15.51 -9.02 28.49
N GLY A 56 -16.41 -8.17 28.96
CA GLY A 56 -16.43 -7.71 30.36
C GLY A 56 -17.11 -6.35 30.56
N GLN A 57 -17.78 -6.17 31.69
CA GLN A 57 -18.58 -4.97 31.98
C GLN A 57 -17.77 -3.68 32.00
N ASP A 58 -16.52 -3.78 32.47
CA ASP A 58 -15.58 -2.65 32.61
C ASP A 58 -14.74 -2.41 31.34
N GLU A 59 -14.85 -3.31 30.35
CA GLU A 59 -14.09 -3.23 29.11
C GLU A 59 -14.72 -2.25 28.12
N LYS A 60 -13.84 -1.44 27.50
CA LYS A 60 -14.26 -0.42 26.53
C LYS A 60 -14.30 -1.03 25.14
N ILE A 61 -15.40 -0.79 24.44
CA ILE A 61 -15.52 -1.17 23.04
C ILE A 61 -14.35 -0.60 22.20
N PRO A 62 -13.72 -1.41 21.34
CA PRO A 62 -12.65 -0.95 20.46
C PRO A 62 -13.09 0.23 19.59
N SER A 63 -12.26 1.26 19.54
CA SER A 63 -12.49 2.40 18.67
C SER A 63 -12.27 2.02 17.20
N LEU A 64 -12.90 2.75 16.29
CA LEU A 64 -12.64 2.68 14.85
C LEU A 64 -12.89 1.29 14.23
N GLY A 65 -13.66 0.43 14.91
CA GLY A 65 -13.99 -0.91 14.43
C GLY A 65 -12.79 -1.85 14.34
N TYR A 66 -11.74 -1.67 15.15
CA TYR A 66 -10.65 -2.64 15.22
C TYR A 66 -11.10 -3.92 15.97
N PRO A 67 -10.68 -5.12 15.52
CA PRO A 67 -9.68 -5.41 14.49
C PRO A 67 -10.25 -5.64 13.07
N ASP A 68 -11.50 -5.26 12.81
CA ASP A 68 -12.18 -5.56 11.53
C ASP A 68 -11.48 -4.89 10.34
N MET A 69 -11.27 -5.66 9.26
CA MET A 69 -10.62 -5.23 8.01
C MET A 69 -11.58 -5.24 6.80
N GLY A 70 -12.89 -5.21 7.05
CA GLY A 70 -13.93 -5.05 6.01
C GLY A 70 -14.79 -6.29 5.80
N ASN A 71 -14.41 -7.42 6.41
CA ASN A 71 -15.12 -8.70 6.31
C ASN A 71 -15.34 -9.36 7.68
N GLY A 72 -15.13 -8.61 8.77
CA GLY A 72 -15.32 -9.10 10.13
C GLY A 72 -16.72 -8.85 10.68
N PHE A 73 -16.85 -9.08 11.98
CA PHE A 73 -18.12 -8.99 12.71
C PHE A 73 -18.75 -7.60 12.66
N TYR A 74 -17.94 -6.53 12.76
CA TYR A 74 -18.47 -5.17 12.78
C TYR A 74 -18.95 -4.73 11.40
N SER A 75 -18.23 -5.13 10.34
CA SER A 75 -18.58 -4.84 8.96
C SER A 75 -19.93 -5.41 8.53
N GLN A 76 -20.42 -6.48 9.18
CA GLN A 76 -21.75 -7.05 8.86
C GLN A 76 -22.92 -6.11 9.15
N LYS A 77 -22.74 -5.11 10.04
CA LYS A 77 -23.77 -4.11 10.36
C LYS A 77 -23.69 -2.86 9.48
N LEU A 78 -22.68 -2.75 8.61
CA LEU A 78 -22.56 -1.62 7.70
C LEU A 78 -23.61 -1.70 6.59
N SER A 79 -24.01 -0.54 6.07
CA SER A 79 -24.72 -0.48 4.80
C SER A 79 -23.84 -1.05 3.68
N TYR A 80 -24.45 -1.59 2.62
CA TYR A 80 -23.68 -2.09 1.47
C TYR A 80 -22.72 -1.02 0.92
N LYS A 81 -23.17 0.23 0.83
CA LYS A 81 -22.35 1.35 0.37
C LYS A 81 -21.15 1.60 1.28
N ASP A 82 -21.36 1.63 2.60
CA ASP A 82 -20.28 1.89 3.56
C ASP A 82 -19.28 0.75 3.62
N TRP A 83 -19.77 -0.49 3.61
CA TRP A 83 -18.96 -1.69 3.47
C TRP A 83 -18.13 -1.64 2.19
N TYR A 84 -18.74 -1.29 1.06
CA TYR A 84 -18.09 -1.21 -0.24
C TYR A 84 -16.99 -0.13 -0.27
N ASP A 85 -17.30 1.08 0.19
CA ASP A 85 -16.34 2.19 0.24
C ASP A 85 -15.17 1.87 1.19
N PHE A 86 -15.46 1.29 2.35
CA PHE A 86 -14.44 0.90 3.31
C PHE A 86 -13.50 -0.18 2.75
N ASN A 87 -14.06 -1.27 2.20
CA ASN A 87 -13.25 -2.35 1.63
C ASN A 87 -12.40 -1.87 0.43
N ASN A 88 -12.96 -1.02 -0.42
CA ASN A 88 -12.21 -0.45 -1.54
C ASN A 88 -11.02 0.39 -1.04
N THR A 89 -11.22 1.26 -0.05
CA THR A 89 -10.14 2.09 0.48
C THR A 89 -9.10 1.28 1.28
N GLN A 90 -9.51 0.23 1.99
CA GLN A 90 -8.58 -0.72 2.60
C GLN A 90 -7.73 -1.44 1.53
N ARG A 91 -8.35 -1.88 0.43
CA ARG A 91 -7.66 -2.63 -0.63
C ARG A 91 -6.57 -1.81 -1.32
N ILE A 92 -6.77 -0.50 -1.47
CA ILE A 92 -5.77 0.42 -2.04
C ILE A 92 -4.44 0.31 -1.27
N HIS A 93 -4.50 0.41 0.06
CA HIS A 93 -3.31 0.36 0.92
C HIS A 93 -2.73 -1.06 1.03
N GLN A 94 -3.59 -2.07 1.21
CA GLN A 94 -3.14 -3.47 1.29
C GLN A 94 -2.38 -3.88 0.03
N ASN A 95 -2.91 -3.59 -1.16
CA ASN A 95 -2.23 -3.92 -2.42
C ASN A 95 -0.86 -3.25 -2.55
N PHE A 96 -0.69 -2.04 -2.02
CA PHE A 96 0.63 -1.39 -1.99
C PHE A 96 1.56 -2.08 -0.99
N THR A 97 1.07 -2.34 0.22
CA THR A 97 1.84 -2.99 1.29
C THR A 97 2.32 -4.38 0.86
N ASP A 98 1.48 -5.14 0.16
CA ASP A 98 1.84 -6.46 -0.39
C ASP A 98 2.97 -6.37 -1.42
N SER A 99 3.04 -5.25 -2.17
CA SER A 99 4.00 -5.08 -3.26
C SER A 99 5.31 -4.41 -2.84
N ILE A 100 5.27 -3.54 -1.83
CA ILE A 100 6.43 -2.73 -1.45
C ILE A 100 7.60 -3.59 -0.94
N GLY A 101 7.30 -4.73 -0.31
CA GLY A 101 8.29 -5.65 0.25
C GLY A 101 9.26 -6.23 -0.79
N TYR A 102 8.81 -6.44 -2.03
CA TYR A 102 9.69 -6.88 -3.12
C TYR A 102 10.07 -5.74 -4.08
N LEU A 103 9.26 -4.67 -4.16
CA LEU A 103 9.53 -3.52 -5.03
C LEU A 103 10.80 -2.77 -4.62
N ILE A 104 10.91 -2.36 -3.36
CA ILE A 104 12.05 -1.55 -2.88
C ILE A 104 13.38 -2.31 -3.03
N PRO A 105 13.52 -3.56 -2.54
CA PRO A 105 14.77 -4.30 -2.72
C PRO A 105 15.16 -4.46 -4.19
N SER A 106 14.19 -4.76 -5.05
CA SER A 106 14.44 -4.91 -6.49
C SER A 106 14.87 -3.61 -7.15
N LEU A 107 14.27 -2.48 -6.76
CA LEU A 107 14.65 -1.16 -7.23
C LEU A 107 16.11 -0.83 -6.84
N LEU A 108 16.48 -1.09 -5.59
CA LEU A 108 17.82 -0.86 -5.07
C LEU A 108 18.87 -1.73 -5.80
N ILE A 109 18.57 -3.01 -6.02
CA ILE A 109 19.45 -3.95 -6.74
C ILE A 109 19.60 -3.53 -8.20
N ALA A 110 18.49 -3.28 -8.90
CA ALA A 110 18.50 -2.82 -10.30
C ALA A 110 19.34 -1.54 -10.47
N GLY A 111 19.23 -0.62 -9.52
CA GLY A 111 19.93 0.65 -9.53
C GLY A 111 21.45 0.54 -9.43
N LEU A 112 22.00 -0.59 -8.94
CA LEU A 112 23.45 -0.78 -8.78
C LEU A 112 24.16 -0.74 -10.14
N GLN A 113 23.49 -1.21 -11.21
CA GLN A 113 24.02 -1.18 -12.55
C GLN A 113 23.27 -0.23 -13.49
N PHE A 114 21.99 0.06 -13.22
CA PHE A 114 21.13 0.87 -14.09
C PHE A 114 20.44 2.02 -13.32
N PRO A 115 21.20 2.89 -12.62
CA PRO A 115 20.66 3.85 -11.64
C PRO A 115 19.57 4.78 -12.20
N LEU A 116 19.81 5.43 -13.35
CA LEU A 116 18.84 6.36 -13.93
C LEU A 116 17.59 5.66 -14.44
N PHE A 117 17.74 4.49 -15.05
CA PHE A 117 16.62 3.70 -15.54
C PHE A 117 15.74 3.20 -14.39
N SER A 118 16.37 2.66 -13.34
CA SER A 118 15.69 2.23 -12.12
C SER A 118 14.97 3.40 -11.44
N ALA A 119 15.60 4.56 -11.30
CA ALA A 119 14.95 5.75 -10.73
C ALA A 119 13.72 6.18 -11.56
N GLY A 120 13.81 6.15 -12.90
CA GLY A 120 12.68 6.43 -13.79
C GLY A 120 11.52 5.45 -13.65
N LEU A 121 11.82 4.15 -13.48
CA LEU A 121 10.80 3.15 -13.19
C LEU A 121 10.17 3.35 -11.80
N GLY A 122 10.95 3.71 -10.79
CA GLY A 122 10.44 4.07 -9.46
C GLY A 122 9.51 5.27 -9.49
N ALA A 123 9.86 6.33 -10.25
CA ALA A 123 8.99 7.48 -10.46
C ALA A 123 7.70 7.12 -11.23
N THR A 124 7.80 6.24 -12.23
CA THR A 124 6.65 5.71 -12.96
C THR A 124 5.71 4.94 -12.04
N HIS A 125 6.27 4.10 -11.15
CA HIS A 125 5.49 3.38 -10.15
C HIS A 125 4.76 4.35 -9.22
N PHE A 126 5.46 5.35 -8.69
CA PHE A 126 4.89 6.38 -7.82
C PHE A 126 3.69 7.08 -8.48
N VAL A 127 3.83 7.58 -9.70
CA VAL A 127 2.70 8.19 -10.43
C VAL A 127 1.57 7.18 -10.67
N GLY A 128 1.91 5.94 -11.02
CA GLY A 128 0.94 4.86 -11.19
C GLY A 128 0.12 4.60 -9.92
N ARG A 129 0.77 4.66 -8.74
CA ARG A 129 0.12 4.48 -7.44
C ARG A 129 -0.81 5.63 -7.06
N MET A 130 -0.42 6.88 -7.34
CA MET A 130 -1.32 8.03 -7.19
C MET A 130 -2.59 7.87 -8.06
N LEU A 131 -2.43 7.49 -9.33
CA LEU A 131 -3.55 7.27 -10.25
C LEU A 131 -4.41 6.07 -9.82
N TYR A 132 -3.77 4.99 -9.35
CA TYR A 132 -4.45 3.81 -8.83
C TYR A 132 -5.32 4.19 -7.63
N ALA A 133 -4.76 4.88 -6.63
CA ALA A 133 -5.49 5.29 -5.44
C ALA A 133 -6.68 6.20 -5.78
N LYS A 134 -6.47 7.19 -6.66
CA LYS A 134 -7.53 8.11 -7.12
C LYS A 134 -8.65 7.38 -7.85
N GLY A 135 -8.30 6.51 -8.80
CA GLY A 135 -9.27 5.74 -9.58
C GLY A 135 -10.05 4.76 -8.71
N TYR A 136 -9.34 3.95 -7.92
CA TYR A 136 -9.94 2.94 -7.05
C TYR A 136 -10.86 3.56 -5.99
N SER A 137 -10.53 4.75 -5.46
CA SER A 137 -11.41 5.46 -4.52
C SER A 137 -12.79 5.82 -5.10
N GLN A 138 -12.94 5.84 -6.42
CA GLN A 138 -14.21 6.05 -7.11
C GLN A 138 -14.90 4.74 -7.55
N GLY A 139 -14.27 3.60 -7.25
CA GLY A 139 -14.73 2.28 -7.64
C GLY A 139 -13.58 1.41 -8.18
N PRO A 140 -13.60 0.09 -7.92
CA PRO A 140 -12.52 -0.83 -8.25
C PRO A 140 -12.22 -0.86 -9.75
N ASN A 141 -13.22 -0.74 -10.63
CA ASN A 141 -13.01 -0.82 -12.09
C ASN A 141 -12.24 0.39 -12.66
N LYS A 142 -12.17 1.51 -11.93
CA LYS A 142 -11.45 2.72 -12.38
C LYS A 142 -9.95 2.67 -12.06
N ARG A 143 -9.46 1.57 -11.48
CA ARG A 143 -8.05 1.41 -11.09
C ARG A 143 -7.10 1.10 -12.25
N GLU A 144 -7.62 0.68 -13.39
CA GLU A 144 -6.88 -0.03 -14.44
C GLU A 144 -5.67 0.74 -14.97
N ILE A 145 -5.81 2.04 -15.26
CA ILE A 145 -4.71 2.88 -15.76
C ILE A 145 -3.56 2.92 -14.73
N GLY A 146 -3.89 3.21 -13.46
CA GLY A 146 -2.90 3.21 -12.39
C GLY A 146 -2.32 1.82 -12.14
N ALA A 147 -3.12 0.76 -12.33
CA ALA A 147 -2.70 -0.62 -12.18
C ALA A 147 -1.66 -0.99 -13.25
N GLY A 148 -1.92 -0.65 -14.52
CA GLY A 148 -1.00 -0.90 -15.62
C GLY A 148 0.35 -0.21 -15.41
N LEU A 149 0.35 1.07 -15.02
CA LEU A 149 1.59 1.81 -14.76
C LEU A 149 2.38 1.26 -13.57
N SER A 150 1.70 1.04 -12.43
CA SER A 150 2.36 0.54 -11.21
C SER A 150 2.84 -0.90 -11.37
N HIS A 151 2.01 -1.83 -11.85
CA HIS A 151 2.42 -3.24 -12.00
C HIS A 151 3.39 -3.43 -13.16
N GLY A 152 3.21 -2.70 -14.27
CA GLY A 152 4.15 -2.73 -15.39
C GLY A 152 5.55 -2.27 -15.00
N SER A 153 5.66 -1.14 -14.28
CA SER A 153 6.95 -0.68 -13.76
C SER A 153 7.55 -1.66 -12.75
N THR A 154 6.73 -2.30 -11.89
CA THR A 154 7.18 -3.36 -10.99
C THR A 154 7.81 -4.54 -11.74
N PHE A 155 7.16 -5.06 -12.79
CA PHE A 155 7.72 -6.15 -13.58
C PHE A 155 9.03 -5.75 -14.25
N ALA A 156 9.10 -4.52 -14.79
CA ALA A 156 10.33 -3.99 -15.36
C ALA A 156 11.46 -3.87 -14.32
N ILE A 157 11.16 -3.41 -13.10
CA ILE A 157 12.13 -3.32 -11.99
C ILE A 157 12.63 -4.71 -11.60
N LEU A 158 11.72 -5.69 -11.44
CA LEU A 158 12.10 -7.07 -11.11
C LEU A 158 13.00 -7.69 -12.18
N GLY A 159 12.65 -7.53 -13.46
CA GLY A 159 13.48 -7.99 -14.58
C GLY A 159 14.85 -7.32 -14.61
N THR A 160 14.89 -6.00 -14.40
CA THR A 160 16.16 -5.24 -14.35
C THR A 160 17.02 -5.64 -13.16
N SER A 161 16.41 -5.91 -12.01
CA SER A 161 17.08 -6.41 -10.80
C SER A 161 17.74 -7.76 -11.06
N LEU A 162 17.00 -8.72 -11.62
CA LEU A 162 17.52 -10.03 -11.97
C LEU A 162 18.65 -9.93 -12.99
N PHE A 163 18.46 -9.14 -14.05
CA PHE A 163 19.50 -8.91 -15.05
C PHE A 163 20.75 -8.27 -14.43
N SER A 164 20.56 -7.34 -13.49
CA SER A 164 21.66 -6.72 -12.79
C SER A 164 22.47 -7.73 -11.97
N ALA A 165 21.79 -8.61 -11.23
CA ALA A 165 22.43 -9.68 -10.47
C ALA A 165 23.23 -10.64 -11.37
N ILE A 166 22.65 -11.08 -12.50
CA ILE A 166 23.32 -11.97 -13.47
C ILE A 166 24.57 -11.29 -14.04
N ARG A 167 24.46 -10.02 -14.43
CA ARG A 167 25.58 -9.26 -15.02
C ARG A 167 26.70 -9.03 -14.01
N LEU A 168 26.41 -8.92 -12.71
CA LEU A 168 27.43 -8.87 -11.66
C LEU A 168 28.21 -10.20 -11.53
N LEU A 169 27.61 -11.35 -11.85
CA LEU A 169 28.32 -12.63 -11.87
C LEU A 169 29.28 -12.74 -13.06
N ILE A 170 28.84 -12.29 -14.24
CA ILE A 170 29.62 -12.39 -15.49
C ILE A 170 30.81 -11.43 -15.52
N ARG A 171 30.71 -10.29 -14.81
CA ARG A 171 31.76 -9.25 -14.76
C ARG A 171 32.78 -9.43 -13.62
N ARG A 172 32.71 -10.55 -12.90
CA ARG A 172 33.79 -10.99 -11.99
C ARG A 172 34.85 -11.72 -12.79
#